data_AF-I4A8X4-F1
#
_entry.id   AF-I4A8X4-F1
#
_cell.length_a   1.000
_cell.length_b   1.000
_cell.length_c   1.000
_cell.angle_alpha   90.00
_cell.angle_beta   90.00
_cell.angle_gamma   90.00
#
_symmetry.space_group_name_H-M   'P 1'
#
loop_
_entity.id
_entity.type
_entity.pdbx_description
1 polymer ?
#
loop_
_entity_poly.entity_id
_entity_poly.type
_entity_poly.pdbx_seq_one_letter_code
_entity_poly.pdbx_strand_id
1 'polypeptide(L)'
;MKSTSKIIISVIVGLLLLVVAFAFINGWITASPKDTHPPCDQLPTVTEVTAALDNHENLAKEIEKLGDGIKVEVGKPCPDHQERGLVLVRYDSKSERDAINKLLSRSEGFGVPVHLEKR
;
A
#
# COMPACT_ATOMS: atom_id res chain seq x y z
N MET A 1 -48.83 9.26 -22.27
CA MET A 1 -47.61 8.42 -22.04
C MET A 1 -46.28 9.19 -21.98
N LYS A 2 -46.24 10.52 -21.73
CA LYS A 2 -44.98 11.31 -21.82
C LYS A 2 -44.37 11.74 -20.47
N SER A 3 -45.14 11.68 -19.39
CA SER A 3 -44.71 12.16 -18.05
C SER A 3 -44.23 11.03 -17.14
N THR A 4 -44.95 9.90 -17.12
CA THR A 4 -44.62 8.75 -16.27
C THR A 4 -43.27 8.12 -16.62
N SER A 5 -42.90 8.02 -17.91
CA SER A 5 -41.57 7.51 -18.31
C SER A 5 -40.43 8.41 -17.82
N LYS A 6 -40.60 9.73 -17.76
CA LYS A 6 -39.56 10.64 -17.27
C LYS A 6 -39.34 10.52 -15.76
N ILE A 7 -40.41 10.32 -15.01
CA ILE A 7 -40.36 10.10 -13.55
C ILE A 7 -39.66 8.78 -13.25
N ILE A 8 -40.00 7.71 -13.97
CA ILE A 8 -39.37 6.38 -13.79
C ILE A 8 -37.87 6.46 -14.09
N ILE A 9 -37.48 7.12 -15.20
CA ILE A 9 -36.06 7.29 -15.55
C ILE A 9 -35.33 8.11 -14.47
N SER A 10 -35.94 9.18 -13.95
CA SER A 10 -35.34 10.00 -12.89
C SER A 10 -35.11 9.20 -11.61
N VAL A 11 -36.05 8.33 -11.23
CA VAL A 11 -35.94 7.48 -10.03
C VAL A 11 -34.83 6.44 -10.23
N ILE A 12 -34.75 5.82 -11.41
CA ILE A 12 -33.72 4.82 -11.72
C ILE A 12 -32.33 5.46 -11.69
N VAL A 13 -32.16 6.63 -12.30
CA VAL A 13 -30.87 7.34 -12.31
C VAL A 13 -30.47 7.78 -10.90
N GLY A 14 -31.43 8.31 -10.11
CA GLY A 14 -31.19 8.67 -8.72
C GLY A 14 -30.76 7.48 -7.87
N LEU A 15 -31.42 6.34 -8.03
CA LEU A 15 -31.07 5.10 -7.32
C LEU A 15 -29.69 4.58 -7.74
N LEU A 16 -29.37 4.63 -9.03
CA LEU A 16 -28.08 4.19 -9.55
C LEU A 16 -26.93 5.04 -8.98
N LEU A 17 -27.11 6.36 -8.90
CA LEU A 17 -26.13 7.27 -8.30
C LEU A 17 -25.91 6.99 -6.82
N LEU A 18 -26.97 6.65 -6.07
CA LEU A 18 -26.86 6.29 -4.65
C LEU A 18 -26.10 4.98 -4.46
N VAL A 19 -26.33 3.96 -5.29
CA VAL A 19 -25.58 2.68 -5.21
C VAL A 19 -24.09 2.90 -5.51
N VAL A 20 -23.78 3.71 -6.53
CA VAL A 20 -22.39 4.06 -6.88
C VAL A 20 -21.73 4.80 -5.72
N ALA A 21 -22.38 5.84 -5.17
CA ALA A 21 -21.88 6.57 -4.02
C ALA A 21 -21.66 5.64 -2.81
N PHE A 22 -22.60 4.74 -2.52
CA PHE A 22 -22.49 3.77 -1.42
C PHE A 22 -21.31 2.80 -1.61
N ALA A 23 -21.04 2.36 -2.84
CA ALA A 23 -19.88 1.53 -3.17
C ALA A 23 -18.54 2.27 -2.99
N PHE A 24 -18.50 3.58 -3.29
CA PHE A 24 -17.34 4.43 -3.03
C PHE A 24 -17.09 4.64 -1.53
N ILE A 25 -18.15 4.93 -0.75
CA ILE A 25 -18.02 5.18 0.71
C ILE A 25 -17.59 3.90 1.45
N ASN A 26 -18.07 2.73 1.01
CA ASN A 26 -17.71 1.43 1.59
C ASN A 26 -16.36 0.87 1.10
N GLY A 27 -15.57 1.65 0.34
CA GLY A 27 -14.21 1.28 -0.03
C GLY A 27 -14.08 0.17 -1.07
N TRP A 28 -15.17 -0.14 -1.80
CA TRP A 28 -15.16 -1.17 -2.85
C TRP A 28 -14.33 -0.72 -4.07
N ILE A 29 -14.26 0.58 -4.31
CA ILE A 29 -13.41 1.20 -5.34
C ILE A 29 -12.26 1.93 -4.63
N THR A 30 -11.31 1.17 -4.12
CA THR A 30 -10.03 1.73 -3.67
C THR A 30 -9.03 1.56 -4.80
N ALA A 31 -8.66 2.67 -5.45
CA ALA A 31 -7.47 2.69 -6.28
C ALA A 31 -6.32 2.19 -5.39
N SER A 32 -5.76 1.03 -5.72
CA SER A 32 -4.59 0.52 -4.99
C SER A 32 -3.56 1.64 -5.00
N PRO A 33 -3.09 2.11 -3.83
CA PRO A 33 -1.99 3.05 -3.81
C PRO A 33 -0.86 2.35 -4.55
N LYS A 34 -0.51 2.84 -5.73
CA LYS A 34 0.73 2.45 -6.37
C LYS A 34 1.78 3.01 -5.46
N ASP A 35 2.35 2.17 -4.62
CA ASP A 35 3.40 2.53 -3.69
C ASP A 35 4.59 3.03 -4.53
N THR A 36 4.58 4.31 -4.90
CA THR A 36 5.62 4.95 -5.71
C THR A 36 6.80 5.20 -4.80
N HIS A 37 7.82 4.35 -4.90
CA HIS A 37 9.08 4.58 -4.24
C HIS A 37 9.69 5.92 -4.69
N PRO A 38 10.52 6.57 -3.86
CA PRO A 38 11.27 7.76 -4.29
C PRO A 38 12.10 7.50 -5.56
N PRO A 39 12.44 8.55 -6.33
CA PRO A 39 13.41 8.46 -7.42
C PRO A 39 14.71 7.78 -6.97
N CYS A 40 15.36 7.04 -7.88
CA CYS A 40 16.57 6.26 -7.58
C CYS A 40 17.70 7.09 -6.97
N ASP A 41 17.85 8.34 -7.39
CA ASP A 41 18.88 9.25 -6.90
C ASP A 41 18.66 9.68 -5.43
N GLN A 42 17.45 9.52 -4.92
CA GLN A 42 17.06 9.86 -3.54
C GLN A 42 17.07 8.64 -2.61
N LEU A 43 17.36 7.45 -3.14
CA LEU A 43 17.42 6.26 -2.31
C LEU A 43 18.73 6.19 -1.54
N PRO A 44 18.70 5.75 -0.27
CA PRO A 44 19.91 5.43 0.47
C PRO A 44 20.65 4.26 -0.18
N THR A 45 21.89 4.05 0.24
CA THR A 45 22.67 2.90 -0.18
C THR A 45 22.14 1.61 0.45
N VAL A 46 22.38 0.47 -0.20
CA VAL A 46 22.06 -0.87 0.33
C VAL A 46 22.67 -1.08 1.71
N THR A 47 23.87 -0.56 1.96
CA THR A 47 24.54 -0.63 3.26
C THR A 47 23.77 0.15 4.34
N GLU A 48 23.32 1.37 4.03
CA GLU A 48 22.52 2.18 4.95
C GLU A 48 21.16 1.53 5.25
N VAL A 49 20.52 0.94 4.24
CA VAL A 49 19.26 0.21 4.43
C VAL A 49 19.46 -1.05 5.27
N THR A 50 20.55 -1.78 5.04
CA THR A 50 20.89 -2.97 5.84
C THR A 50 21.11 -2.58 7.29
N ALA A 51 21.90 -1.52 7.53
CA ALA A 51 22.10 -0.99 8.88
C ALA A 51 20.79 -0.50 9.52
N ALA A 52 19.88 0.09 8.74
CA ALA A 52 18.56 0.49 9.22
C ALA A 52 17.70 -0.70 9.65
N LEU A 53 17.72 -1.81 8.89
CA LEU A 53 17.06 -3.06 9.26
C LEU A 53 17.68 -3.68 10.51
N ASP A 54 19.00 -3.73 10.60
CA ASP A 54 19.71 -4.30 11.75
C ASP A 54 19.41 -3.49 13.04
N ASN A 55 19.41 -2.16 12.96
CA ASN A 55 19.08 -1.28 14.07
C ASN A 55 17.61 -1.37 14.50
N HIS A 56 16.71 -1.78 13.59
CA HIS A 56 15.28 -1.91 13.83
C HIS A 56 14.79 -3.36 13.65
N GLU A 57 15.62 -4.35 14.01
CA GLU A 57 15.32 -5.77 13.82
C GLU A 57 13.98 -6.16 14.49
N ASN A 58 13.67 -5.55 15.63
CA ASN A 58 12.40 -5.76 16.34
C ASN A 58 11.19 -5.33 15.50
N LEU A 59 11.29 -4.19 14.81
CA LEU A 59 10.21 -3.69 13.94
C LEU A 59 10.03 -4.62 12.73
N ALA A 60 11.12 -5.07 12.11
CA ALA A 60 11.06 -6.04 11.02
C ALA A 60 10.35 -7.35 11.46
N LYS A 61 10.73 -7.89 12.62
CA LYS A 61 10.07 -9.08 13.20
C LYS A 61 8.61 -8.83 13.56
N GLU A 62 8.26 -7.64 14.00
CA GLU A 62 6.86 -7.29 14.31
C GLU A 62 6.00 -7.24 13.04
N ILE A 63 6.55 -6.68 11.95
CA ILE A 63 5.91 -6.67 10.63
C ILE A 63 5.71 -8.10 10.11
N GLU A 64 6.74 -8.95 10.17
CA GLU A 64 6.64 -10.35 9.72
C GLU A 64 5.62 -11.17 10.54
N LYS A 65 5.44 -10.85 11.82
CA LYS A 65 4.43 -11.50 12.67
C LYS A 65 2.98 -11.13 12.32
N LEU A 66 2.74 -10.14 11.45
CA LEU A 66 1.39 -9.77 11.02
C LEU A 66 0.77 -10.80 10.06
N GLY A 67 1.58 -11.67 9.46
CA GLY A 67 1.10 -12.72 8.55
C GLY A 67 2.22 -13.57 7.96
N ASP A 68 1.95 -14.85 7.75
CA ASP A 68 2.95 -15.82 7.23
C ASP A 68 3.41 -15.52 5.80
N GLY A 69 2.62 -14.75 5.03
CA GLY A 69 2.99 -14.29 3.69
C GLY A 69 3.96 -13.12 3.69
N ILE A 70 4.20 -12.49 4.85
CA ILE A 70 4.97 -11.25 4.96
C ILE A 70 6.46 -11.53 5.05
N LYS A 71 7.25 -10.80 4.27
CA LYS A 71 8.71 -10.86 4.33
C LYS A 71 9.32 -9.46 4.24
N VAL A 72 10.24 -9.15 5.15
CA VAL A 72 10.97 -7.88 5.16
C VAL A 72 12.40 -8.11 4.66
N GLU A 73 12.82 -7.36 3.65
CA GLU A 73 14.17 -7.49 3.09
C GLU A 73 14.66 -6.18 2.46
N VAL A 74 15.91 -6.15 2.01
CA VAL A 74 16.44 -5.02 1.24
C VAL A 74 16.04 -5.16 -0.23
N GLY A 75 15.21 -4.23 -0.70
CA GLY A 75 14.85 -4.11 -2.10
C GLY A 75 15.85 -3.27 -2.89
N LYS A 76 16.09 -3.65 -4.14
CA LYS A 76 16.90 -2.89 -5.12
C LYS A 76 16.02 -2.50 -6.30
N PRO A 77 15.22 -1.43 -6.17
CA PRO A 77 14.23 -1.07 -7.19
C PRO A 77 14.86 -0.46 -8.46
N CYS A 78 16.16 -0.14 -8.44
CA CYS A 78 16.87 0.59 -9.49
C CYS A 78 17.83 -0.35 -10.25
N PRO A 79 17.52 -0.76 -11.48
CA PRO A 79 18.36 -1.69 -12.25
C PRO A 79 19.76 -1.17 -12.51
N ASP A 80 19.87 0.13 -12.80
CA ASP A 80 21.13 0.80 -13.17
C ASP A 80 21.93 1.27 -11.94
N HIS A 81 21.36 1.18 -10.73
CA HIS A 81 21.94 1.65 -9.48
C HIS A 81 21.80 0.60 -8.37
N GLN A 82 22.53 -0.50 -8.51
CA GLN A 82 22.44 -1.66 -7.60
C GLN A 82 22.95 -1.37 -6.18
N GLU A 83 23.67 -0.28 -6.00
CA GLU A 83 24.11 0.25 -4.71
C GLU A 83 22.99 0.97 -3.96
N ARG A 84 21.88 1.32 -4.62
CA ARG A 84 20.73 2.02 -4.04
C ARG A 84 19.65 1.04 -3.62
N GLY A 85 19.04 1.28 -2.46
CA GLY A 85 18.06 0.37 -1.91
C GLY A 85 16.99 1.04 -1.06
N LEU A 86 16.03 0.22 -0.66
CA LEU A 86 14.98 0.56 0.29
C LEU A 86 14.56 -0.68 1.08
N VAL A 87 13.76 -0.51 2.13
CA VAL A 87 13.14 -1.64 2.82
C VAL A 87 11.96 -2.12 1.98
N LEU A 88 12.02 -3.36 1.50
CA LEU A 88 10.96 -4.02 0.77
C LEU A 88 10.18 -4.93 1.70
N VAL A 89 8.86 -4.73 1.77
CA VAL A 89 7.97 -5.62 2.50
C VAL A 89 7.05 -6.30 1.49
N ARG A 90 7.24 -7.61 1.33
CA ARG A 90 6.35 -8.42 0.49
C ARG A 90 5.16 -8.92 1.30
N TYR A 91 3.99 -9.01 0.67
CA TYR A 91 2.75 -9.50 1.28
C TYR A 91 1.88 -10.23 0.25
N ASP A 92 0.93 -11.07 0.69
CA ASP A 92 0.11 -11.90 -0.20
C ASP A 92 -1.34 -11.37 -0.30
N SER A 93 -1.83 -10.69 0.75
CA SER A 93 -3.23 -10.27 0.91
C SER A 93 -3.43 -8.78 1.21
N LYS A 94 -4.63 -8.27 0.91
CA LYS A 94 -5.02 -6.89 1.27
C LYS A 94 -5.03 -6.69 2.79
N SER A 95 -5.47 -7.68 3.55
CA SER A 95 -5.47 -7.64 5.02
C SER A 95 -4.07 -7.48 5.61
N GLU A 96 -3.08 -8.17 5.07
CA GLU A 96 -1.67 -8.02 5.48
C GLU A 96 -1.17 -6.62 5.14
N ARG A 97 -1.42 -6.13 3.92
CA ARG A 97 -1.06 -4.77 3.51
C ARG A 97 -1.63 -3.71 4.46
N ASP A 98 -2.91 -3.84 4.83
CA ASP A 98 -3.59 -2.90 5.71
C ASP A 98 -3.04 -2.98 7.16
N ALA A 99 -2.71 -4.19 7.63
CA ALA A 99 -2.05 -4.39 8.92
C ALA A 99 -0.65 -3.75 8.95
N ILE A 100 0.16 -3.96 7.91
CA ILE A 100 1.48 -3.36 7.75
C ILE A 100 1.38 -1.83 7.77
N ASN A 101 0.47 -1.25 6.97
CA ASN A 101 0.26 0.21 6.95
C ASN A 101 -0.17 0.76 8.31
N LYS A 102 -1.05 0.04 9.03
CA LYS A 102 -1.49 0.44 10.36
C LYS A 102 -0.36 0.39 11.39
N LEU A 103 0.53 -0.59 11.29
CA LEU A 103 1.72 -0.68 12.14
C LEU A 103 2.69 0.47 11.83
N LEU A 104 3.05 0.64 10.56
CA LEU A 104 4.02 1.65 10.12
C LEU A 104 3.57 3.08 10.45
N SER A 105 2.27 3.39 10.32
CA SER A 105 1.72 4.71 10.66
C SER A 105 1.77 5.08 12.15
N ARG A 106 2.02 4.10 13.02
CA ARG A 106 2.16 4.29 14.48
C ARG A 106 3.61 4.17 14.95
N SER A 107 4.48 3.65 14.10
CA SER A 107 5.90 3.48 14.37
C SER A 107 6.70 4.69 13.87
N GLU A 108 7.91 4.88 14.39
CA GLU A 108 8.87 5.83 13.81
C GLU A 108 9.45 5.36 12.46
N GLY A 109 9.14 4.13 12.04
CA GLY A 109 9.63 3.51 10.82
C GLY A 109 11.08 3.05 10.93
N PHE A 110 11.73 2.85 9.79
CA PHE A 110 13.13 2.40 9.71
C PHE A 110 14.13 3.55 9.53
N GLY A 111 13.65 4.81 9.42
CA GLY A 111 14.48 5.95 9.02
C GLY A 111 14.93 5.95 7.55
N VAL A 112 14.49 4.95 6.77
CA VAL A 112 14.71 4.82 5.32
C VAL A 112 13.39 4.54 4.61
N PRO A 113 13.30 4.75 3.28
CA PRO A 113 12.08 4.47 2.52
C PRO A 113 11.64 3.01 2.64
N VAL A 114 10.34 2.80 2.78
CA VAL A 114 9.68 1.48 2.78
C VAL A 114 8.78 1.36 1.57
N HIS A 115 8.87 0.24 0.85
CA HIS A 115 8.00 -0.09 -0.27
C HIS A 115 7.25 -1.39 0.02
N LEU A 116 5.94 -1.39 -0.23
CA LEU A 116 5.10 -2.57 -0.10
C LEU A 116 4.89 -3.18 -1.49
N GLU A 117 5.22 -4.45 -1.65
CA GLU A 117 5.08 -5.19 -2.90
C GLU A 117 4.21 -6.42 -2.69
N LYS A 118 3.21 -6.61 -3.56
CA LYS A 118 2.42 -7.83 -3.54
C LYS A 118 3.19 -8.97 -4.21
N ARG A 119 3.26 -10.14 -3.57
CA ARG A 119 3.82 -11.37 -4.16
C ARG A 119 2.91 -11.95 -5.25
#